data_AF-A0A9D7VYP4-F1
#
_entry.id   AF-A0A9D7VYP4-F1
#
_cell.length_a   1.000
_cell.length_b   1.000
_cell.length_c   1.000
_cell.angle_alpha   90.00
_cell.angle_beta   90.00
_cell.angle_gamma   90.00
#
_symmetry.space_group_name_H-M   'P 1'
#
loop_
_entity.id
_entity.type
_entity.pdbx_description
1 polymer ?
#
loop_
_entity_poly.entity_id
_entity_poly.type
_entity_poly.pdbx_seq_one_letter_code
_entity_poly.pdbx_strand_id
1 'polypeptide(L)'
;MQKRVVFNNRQCLSLLAPQIVVTMLFFFWPAGQAIYQSAFISRSLRSSVPSSSAGVISEFLLGDPYYLASFKTTVVFSTLVTSPWAPRSGFAVMADRVIKGSSAYKTLLVWPYAVAPAVAGVLCSSCSIPNVGLVAWYLGGWL
;
A
#
# COMPACT_ATOMS: atom_id res chain seq x y z
N MET A 1 -17.30 -28.19 -4.65
CA MET A 1 -16.13 -28.96 -5.16
C MET A 1 -14.93 -28.67 -4.27
N GLN A 2 -14.82 -29.28 -3.08
CA GLN A 2 -13.60 -29.18 -2.26
C GLN A 2 -12.81 -30.46 -2.39
N LYS A 3 -11.80 -30.45 -3.26
CA LYS A 3 -10.70 -31.41 -3.19
C LYS A 3 -9.57 -30.73 -2.42
N ARG A 4 -9.61 -30.82 -1.09
CA ARG A 4 -8.52 -30.38 -0.24
C ARG A 4 -7.42 -31.45 -0.35
N VAL A 5 -6.48 -31.24 -1.27
CA VAL A 5 -5.30 -32.11 -1.41
C VAL A 5 -4.35 -31.75 -0.26
N VAL A 6 -4.55 -32.40 0.88
CA VAL A 6 -3.64 -32.29 2.02
C VAL A 6 -2.46 -33.21 1.71
N PHE A 7 -1.37 -32.64 1.20
CA PHE A 7 -0.15 -33.42 0.94
C PHE A 7 0.50 -33.77 2.29
N ASN A 8 0.41 -35.04 2.68
CA ASN A 8 0.98 -35.61 3.91
C ASN A 8 2.51 -35.82 3.85
N ASN A 9 3.20 -35.31 2.81
CA ASN A 9 4.61 -35.62 2.53
C ASN A 9 5.51 -34.39 2.78
N ARG A 10 6.52 -34.53 3.64
CA ARG A 10 7.51 -33.47 3.99
C ARG A 10 8.27 -32.93 2.79
N GLN A 11 8.32 -33.66 1.67
CA GLN A 11 8.96 -33.21 0.42
C GLN A 11 8.25 -32.02 -0.25
N CYS A 12 6.94 -31.85 -0.04
CA CYS A 12 6.21 -30.68 -0.53
C CYS A 12 6.66 -29.39 0.17
N LEU A 13 7.18 -29.48 1.41
CA LEU A 13 7.75 -28.34 2.13
C LEU A 13 9.07 -27.89 1.49
N SER A 14 9.80 -28.79 0.84
CA SER A 14 11.06 -28.46 0.16
C SER A 14 10.85 -27.61 -1.10
N LEU A 15 9.68 -27.72 -1.76
CA LEU A 15 9.31 -26.85 -2.88
C LEU A 15 8.95 -25.42 -2.44
N LEU A 16 8.51 -25.26 -1.18
CA LEU A 16 8.23 -23.96 -0.57
C LEU A 16 9.49 -23.30 0.02
N ALA A 17 10.51 -24.10 0.34
CA ALA A 17 11.79 -23.64 0.88
C ALA A 17 12.43 -22.48 0.08
N PRO A 18 12.55 -22.48 -1.26
CA PRO A 18 13.14 -21.35 -1.98
C PRO A 18 12.36 -20.04 -1.77
N GLN A 19 11.02 -20.10 -1.75
CA GLN A 19 10.18 -18.92 -1.50
C GLN A 19 10.35 -18.40 -0.07
N ILE A 20 10.41 -19.30 0.91
CA ILE A 20 10.61 -18.95 2.33
C ILE A 20 12.00 -18.33 2.51
N VAL A 21 13.04 -18.90 1.91
CA VAL A 21 14.42 -18.39 1.97
C VAL A 21 14.50 -16.98 1.40
N VAL A 22 13.91 -16.74 0.22
CA VAL A 22 13.87 -15.39 -0.38
C VAL A 22 13.12 -14.41 0.52
N THR A 23 11.98 -14.81 1.08
CA THR A 23 11.19 -13.97 1.98
C THR A 23 11.97 -13.65 3.28
N MET A 24 12.66 -14.63 3.86
CA MET A 24 13.49 -14.42 5.04
C MET A 24 14.66 -13.46 4.76
N LEU A 25 15.35 -13.62 3.63
CA LEU A 25 16.52 -12.82 3.27
C LEU A 25 16.18 -11.41 2.79
N PHE A 26 15.11 -11.23 2.02
CA PHE A 26 14.78 -9.94 1.41
C PHE A 26 13.69 -9.16 2.15
N PHE A 27 12.91 -9.80 3.01
CA PHE A 27 11.86 -9.12 3.77
C PHE A 27 12.19 -9.07 5.26
N PHE A 28 12.38 -10.23 5.90
CA PHE A 28 12.60 -10.28 7.36
C PHE A 28 13.96 -9.74 7.79
N TRP A 29 15.03 -10.04 7.05
CA TRP A 29 16.36 -9.52 7.35
C TRP A 29 16.42 -7.98 7.32
N PRO A 30 16.02 -7.29 6.23
CA PRO A 30 16.01 -5.83 6.22
C PRO A 30 14.97 -5.23 7.16
N ALA A 31 13.83 -5.88 7.40
CA ALA A 31 12.85 -5.42 8.40
C ALA A 31 13.43 -5.48 9.83
N GLY A 32 14.13 -6.57 10.17
CA GLY A 32 14.84 -6.71 11.44
C GLY A 32 15.94 -5.65 11.59
N GLN A 33 16.70 -5.40 10.52
CA GLN A 33 17.67 -4.31 10.48
C GLN A 33 17.00 -2.95 10.67
N ALA A 34 15.84 -2.70 10.04
CA ALA A 34 15.10 -1.45 10.18
C ALA A 34 14.55 -1.26 11.61
N ILE A 35 14.05 -2.32 12.25
CA ILE A 35 13.59 -2.26 13.65
C ILE A 35 14.77 -1.99 14.58
N TYR A 36 15.89 -2.71 14.40
CA TYR A 36 17.10 -2.47 15.17
C TYR A 36 17.59 -1.03 14.98
N GLN A 37 17.67 -0.55 13.73
CA GLN A 37 18.05 0.82 13.38
C GLN A 37 17.02 1.88 13.78
N SER A 38 15.74 1.52 14.00
CA SER A 38 14.75 2.47 14.51
C SER A 38 14.93 2.75 16.00
N ALA A 39 15.53 1.80 16.74
CA ALA A 39 15.85 1.93 18.16
C ALA A 39 17.14 2.73 18.41
N PHE A 40 18.01 2.87 17.40
CA PHE A 40 19.22 3.67 17.46
C PHE A 40 19.11 4.86 16.51
N ILE A 41 19.27 6.08 17.02
CA ILE A 41 19.38 7.24 16.14
C ILE A 41 20.72 7.14 15.39
N SER A 42 20.75 6.52 14.21
CA SER A 42 21.86 6.67 13.27
C SER A 42 21.78 8.05 12.66
N ARG A 43 22.31 9.04 13.39
CA ARG A 43 22.58 10.36 12.85
C ARG A 43 23.59 10.20 11.71
N SER A 44 23.21 10.69 10.54
CA SER A 44 23.98 10.60 9.31
C SER A 44 25.40 11.17 9.47
N LEU A 45 26.38 10.32 9.15
CA LEU A 45 27.76 10.49 8.66
C LEU A 45 28.63 11.73 9.01
N ARG A 46 28.28 12.63 9.94
CA ARG A 46 29.08 13.84 10.24
C ARG A 46 29.27 14.21 11.71
N SER A 47 28.60 13.60 12.68
CA SER A 47 28.79 13.98 14.09
C SER A 47 29.00 12.76 14.98
N SER A 48 30.26 12.52 15.33
CA SER A 48 30.66 11.74 16.51
C SER A 48 30.00 12.36 17.74
N VAL A 49 29.13 11.63 18.46
CA VAL A 49 29.03 11.35 19.93
C VAL A 49 27.64 10.69 20.21
N PRO A 50 27.37 10.13 21.41
CA PRO A 50 27.29 8.70 21.69
C PRO A 50 25.87 8.13 21.65
N SER A 51 25.82 6.80 21.58
CA SER A 51 24.66 5.93 21.72
C SER A 51 23.77 6.30 22.92
N SER A 52 22.69 7.04 22.68
CA SER A 52 21.60 7.21 23.64
C SER A 52 20.61 6.05 23.50
N SER A 53 20.37 5.40 24.64
CA SER A 53 19.55 4.21 24.85
C SER A 53 18.14 4.29 24.26
N ALA A 54 17.69 3.13 23.76
CA ALA A 54 16.45 2.77 23.07
C ALA A 54 15.07 3.23 23.64
N GLY A 55 15.01 4.17 24.59
CA GLY A 55 13.77 4.59 25.27
C GLY A 55 13.30 6.02 25.01
N VAL A 56 14.14 6.91 24.47
CA VAL A 56 13.85 8.36 24.43
C VAL A 56 13.20 8.85 23.12
N ILE A 57 13.16 7.98 22.10
CA ILE A 57 12.73 8.34 20.74
C ILE A 57 11.21 8.45 20.66
N SER A 58 10.47 7.57 21.34
CA SER A 58 9.00 7.60 21.36
C SER A 58 8.43 8.84 22.04
N GLU A 59 9.01 9.28 23.17
CA GLU A 59 8.54 10.49 23.86
C GLU A 59 8.85 11.76 23.06
N PHE A 60 10.01 11.82 22.40
CA PHE A 60 10.38 12.99 21.59
C PHE A 60 9.53 13.10 20.31
N LEU A 61 9.25 12.00 19.60
CA LEU A 61 8.40 12.03 18.40
C LEU A 61 6.91 12.21 18.71
N LEU A 62 6.41 11.65 19.83
CA LEU A 62 5.01 11.81 20.21
C LEU A 62 4.71 13.20 20.80
N GLY A 63 5.73 13.95 21.21
CA GLY A 63 5.60 15.35 21.65
C GLY A 63 5.56 16.38 20.52
N ASP A 64 5.91 16.00 19.28
CA ASP A 64 5.94 16.92 18.15
C ASP A 64 4.52 17.09 17.56
N PRO A 65 3.95 18.31 17.57
CA PRO A 65 2.61 18.56 17.01
C PRO A 65 2.53 18.23 15.51
N TYR A 66 3.63 18.32 14.76
CA TYR A 66 3.64 17.98 13.34
C TYR A 66 3.55 16.46 13.11
N TYR A 67 4.22 15.65 13.93
CA TYR A 67 4.17 14.19 13.83
C TYR A 67 2.77 13.66 14.16
N LEU A 68 2.14 14.19 15.22
CA LEU A 68 0.76 13.87 15.58
C LEU A 68 -0.24 14.29 14.48
N ALA A 69 -0.03 15.45 13.85
CA ALA A 69 -0.86 15.89 12.74
C ALA A 69 -0.75 14.95 11.53
N SER A 70 0.45 14.53 11.14
CA SER A 70 0.66 13.56 10.06
C SER A 70 0.08 12.19 10.38
N PHE A 71 0.20 11.73 11.63
CA PHE A 71 -0.40 10.48 12.09
C PHE A 71 -1.92 10.52 12.00
N LYS A 72 -2.54 11.60 12.52
CA LYS A 72 -3.99 11.81 12.43
C LYS A 72 -4.49 11.82 10.98
N THR A 73 -3.81 12.55 10.10
CA THR A 73 -4.15 12.59 8.67
C THR A 73 -4.04 11.21 8.03
N THR A 74 -3.02 10.42 8.37
CA THR A 74 -2.83 9.06 7.84
C THR A 74 -3.95 8.11 8.26
N VAL A 75 -4.38 8.19 9.52
CA VAL A 75 -5.49 7.37 10.04
C VAL A 75 -6.80 7.76 9.36
N VAL A 76 -7.10 9.06 9.28
CA VAL A 76 -8.30 9.56 8.60
C VAL A 76 -8.29 9.19 7.11
N PHE A 77 -7.18 9.37 6.41
CA PHE A 77 -7.06 8.99 5.01
C PHE A 77 -7.24 7.47 4.81
N SER A 78 -6.56 6.63 5.58
CA SER A 78 -6.64 5.17 5.44
C SER A 78 -8.04 4.64 5.74
N THR A 79 -8.72 5.20 6.74
CA THR A 79 -10.11 4.85 7.08
C THR A 79 -11.08 5.29 5.99
N LEU A 80 -10.94 6.51 5.46
CA LEU A 80 -11.74 7.00 4.33
C LEU A 80 -11.53 6.19 3.05
N VAL A 81 -10.29 5.76 2.77
CA VAL A 81 -9.96 4.94 1.59
C VAL A 81 -10.50 3.51 1.73
N THR A 82 -10.55 2.97 2.94
CA THR A 82 -10.97 1.58 3.19
C THR A 82 -12.49 1.44 3.35
N SER A 83 -13.18 2.43 3.94
CA SER A 83 -14.63 2.34 4.22
C SER A 83 -15.51 2.01 2.99
N PRO A 84 -15.22 2.49 1.76
CA PRO A 84 -16.03 2.19 0.58
C PRO A 84 -15.92 0.73 0.09
N TRP A 85 -14.91 -0.02 0.54
CA TRP A 85 -14.74 -1.42 0.14
C TRP A 85 -15.79 -2.34 0.76
N ALA A 86 -16.26 -2.03 1.97
CA ALA A 86 -17.25 -2.84 2.69
C ALA A 86 -18.61 -2.93 1.94
N PRO A 87 -19.26 -1.84 1.50
CA PRO A 87 -20.51 -1.92 0.76
C PRO A 87 -20.36 -2.50 -0.66
N ARG A 88 -19.16 -2.42 -1.26
CA ARG A 88 -18.90 -2.98 -2.60
C ARG A 88 -19.05 -4.50 -2.65
N SER A 89 -18.82 -5.20 -1.53
CA SER A 89 -19.09 -6.64 -1.42
C SER A 89 -20.58 -6.97 -1.64
N GLY A 90 -21.49 -6.11 -1.18
CA GLY A 90 -22.93 -6.25 -1.43
C GLY A 90 -23.31 -6.03 -2.91
N PHE A 91 -22.71 -5.03 -3.56
CA PHE A 91 -22.87 -4.81 -5.01
C PHE A 91 -22.27 -5.94 -5.85
N ALA A 92 -21.17 -6.56 -5.39
CA ALA A 92 -20.55 -7.69 -6.08
C ALA A 92 -21.51 -8.89 -6.18
N VAL A 93 -22.29 -9.18 -5.12
CA VAL A 93 -23.28 -10.26 -5.12
C VAL A 93 -24.43 -10.00 -6.12
N MET A 94 -24.81 -8.74 -6.33
CA MET A 94 -25.81 -8.38 -7.33
C MET A 94 -25.25 -8.37 -8.77
N ALA A 95 -23.98 -7.99 -8.94
CA ALA A 95 -23.31 -7.93 -10.24
C ALA A 95 -22.88 -9.31 -10.77
N ASP A 96 -22.66 -10.32 -9.90
CA ASP A 96 -22.24 -11.68 -10.29
C ASP A 96 -23.26 -12.38 -11.22
N ARG A 97 -24.51 -11.88 -11.28
CA ARG A 97 -25.54 -12.40 -12.19
C ARG A 97 -25.43 -11.94 -13.66
N VAL A 98 -24.48 -11.06 -14.00
CA VAL A 98 -24.31 -10.57 -15.38
C VAL A 98 -23.31 -11.45 -16.15
N ILE A 99 -23.84 -12.39 -16.95
CA ILE A 99 -23.08 -13.50 -17.56
C ILE A 99 -22.57 -13.22 -18.99
N LYS A 100 -23.04 -12.18 -19.69
CA LYS A 100 -22.65 -11.97 -21.12
C LYS A 100 -21.47 -11.01 -21.27
N GLY A 101 -20.33 -11.50 -21.78
CA GLY A 101 -19.17 -10.69 -22.20
C GLY A 101 -17.96 -10.65 -21.26
N SER A 102 -17.84 -11.60 -20.32
CA SER A 102 -16.85 -11.59 -19.23
C SER A 102 -15.38 -11.38 -19.68
N SER A 103 -14.96 -11.92 -20.83
CA SER A 103 -13.56 -11.85 -21.26
C SER A 103 -13.13 -10.43 -21.65
N ALA A 104 -13.93 -9.72 -22.45
CA ALA A 104 -13.61 -8.35 -22.87
C ALA A 104 -13.66 -7.38 -21.67
N TYR A 105 -14.63 -7.57 -20.77
CA TYR A 105 -14.78 -6.76 -19.57
C TYR A 105 -13.60 -6.92 -18.60
N LYS A 106 -13.12 -8.16 -18.41
CA LYS A 106 -11.93 -8.44 -17.58
C LYS A 106 -10.67 -7.80 -18.16
N THR A 107 -10.46 -7.87 -19.47
CA THR A 107 -9.28 -7.25 -20.10
C THR A 107 -9.29 -5.72 -19.95
N LEU A 108 -10.44 -5.08 -20.18
CA LEU A 108 -10.59 -3.63 -20.00
C LEU A 108 -10.41 -3.20 -18.54
N LEU A 109 -10.84 -4.01 -17.56
CA LEU A 109 -10.69 -3.71 -16.14
C LEU A 109 -9.27 -3.90 -15.59
N VAL A 110 -8.47 -4.81 -16.17
CA VAL A 110 -7.08 -5.03 -15.74
C VAL A 110 -6.15 -3.95 -16.31
N TRP A 111 -6.50 -3.34 -17.44
CA TRP A 111 -5.62 -2.38 -18.11
C TRP A 111 -5.24 -1.15 -17.25
N PRO A 112 -6.18 -0.51 -16.50
CA PRO A 112 -5.82 0.56 -15.57
C PRO A 112 -4.89 0.11 -14.45
N TYR A 113 -5.02 -1.14 -14.00
CA TYR A 113 -4.14 -1.72 -12.97
C TYR A 113 -2.71 -1.92 -13.49
N ALA A 114 -2.54 -2.13 -14.80
CA ALA A 114 -1.23 -2.23 -15.43
C ALA A 114 -0.54 -0.86 -15.62
N VAL A 115 -1.25 0.25 -15.44
CA VAL A 115 -0.64 1.59 -15.51
C VAL A 115 0.19 1.84 -14.25
N ALA A 116 1.47 2.15 -14.44
CA ALA A 116 2.38 2.41 -13.33
C ALA A 116 1.89 3.60 -12.47
N PRO A 117 2.00 3.54 -11.13
CA PRO A 117 1.55 4.61 -10.24
C PRO A 117 2.16 5.99 -10.56
N ALA A 118 3.41 6.01 -11.03
CA ALA A 118 4.08 7.24 -11.45
C ALA A 118 3.37 7.92 -12.65
N VAL A 119 2.94 7.14 -13.64
CA VAL A 119 2.23 7.65 -14.82
C VAL A 119 0.84 8.11 -14.43
N ALA A 120 0.13 7.35 -13.58
CA ALA A 120 -1.17 7.76 -13.06
C ALA A 120 -1.09 9.09 -12.28
N GLY A 121 -0.02 9.29 -11.50
CA GLY A 121 0.26 10.56 -10.81
C GLY A 121 0.40 11.73 -11.77
N VAL A 122 1.22 11.58 -12.82
CA VAL A 122 1.41 12.63 -13.84
C VAL A 122 0.09 12.94 -14.57
N LEU A 123 -0.65 11.91 -14.98
CA LEU A 123 -1.96 12.08 -15.64
C LEU A 123 -2.96 12.81 -14.74
N CYS A 124 -3.01 12.45 -13.45
CA CYS A 124 -3.86 13.10 -12.46
C CYS A 124 -3.49 14.57 -12.29
N SER A 125 -2.20 14.86 -12.08
CA SER A 125 -1.70 16.24 -11.98
C SER A 125 -1.98 17.05 -13.24
N SER A 126 -1.81 16.47 -14.43
CA SER A 126 -2.12 17.13 -15.71
C SER A 126 -3.63 17.38 -15.90
N CYS A 127 -4.48 16.47 -15.43
CA CYS A 127 -5.94 16.59 -15.54
C CYS A 127 -6.50 17.69 -14.63
N SER A 128 -5.85 17.97 -13.50
CA SER A 128 -6.24 19.00 -12.52
C SER A 128 -5.70 20.40 -12.82
N ILE A 129 -5.00 20.62 -13.95
CA ILE A 129 -4.50 21.94 -14.33
C ILE A 129 -5.68 22.83 -14.78
N PRO A 130 -5.90 24.02 -14.18
CA PRO A 130 -7.10 24.84 -14.41
C PRO A 130 -7.29 25.31 -15.86
N ASN A 131 -6.21 25.48 -16.63
CA ASN A 131 -6.25 26.13 -17.96
C ASN A 131 -6.34 25.14 -19.14
N VAL A 132 -6.03 23.85 -18.93
CA VAL A 132 -5.93 22.83 -19.99
C VAL A 132 -6.51 21.47 -19.57
N GLY A 133 -6.68 21.23 -18.27
CA GLY A 133 -7.10 19.96 -17.72
C GLY A 133 -8.59 19.67 -17.94
N LEU A 134 -8.90 18.44 -18.33
CA LEU A 134 -10.26 17.98 -18.63
C LEU A 134 -11.21 18.13 -17.41
N VAL A 135 -10.71 17.90 -16.19
CA VAL A 135 -11.48 18.05 -14.94
C VAL A 135 -11.77 19.52 -14.65
N ALA A 136 -10.81 20.41 -14.89
CA ALA A 136 -11.00 21.84 -14.69
C ALA A 136 -11.99 22.44 -15.71
N TRP A 137 -11.92 22.00 -16.96
CA TRP A 137 -12.90 22.40 -17.99
C TRP A 137 -14.32 21.94 -17.62
N TYR A 138 -14.47 20.70 -17.12
CA TYR A 138 -15.77 20.20 -16.68
C TYR A 138 -16.33 20.94 -15.45
N LEU A 139 -15.47 21.31 -14.49
CA LEU A 139 -15.88 22.12 -13.33
C LEU A 139 -16.21 23.58 -13.72
N GLY A 140 -15.47 24.16 -14.66
CA GLY A 140 -15.68 25.53 -15.15
C GLY A 140 -16.93 25.71 -16.01
N GLY A 141 -17.50 24.63 -16.55
CA GLY A 141 -18.79 24.66 -17.26
C GLY A 141 -20.03 24.54 -16.35
N TRP A 142 -19.84 24.27 -15.05
CA TRP A 142 -20.90 24.13 -14.05
C TRP A 142 -21.09 25.38 -13.15
N LEU A 143 -20.30 26.43 -13.38
CA LEU A 143 -20.32 27.73 -12.70
C LEU A 143 -20.58 28.84 -13.73
#